data_AF-A0A381ZYB4-F1
#
_entry.id   AF-A0A381ZYB4-F1
#
_cell.length_a   1.000
_cell.length_b   1.000
_cell.length_c   1.000
_cell.angle_alpha   90.00
_cell.angle_beta   90.00
_cell.angle_gamma   90.00
#
_symmetry.space_group_name_H-M   'P 1'
#
loop_
_entity.id
_entity.type
_entity.pdbx_description
1 polymer ?
#
loop_
_entity_poly.entity_id
_entity_poly.type
_entity_poly.pdbx_seq_one_letter_code
_entity_poly.pdbx_strand_id
1 'polypeptide(L)' 'MAELIDGNEYRKVLGRYPTGVTLVTSASPEGPQAMVIGSFVSVSMEPPLVGFL' A
#
# COMPACT_ATOMS: atom_id res chain seq x y z
N MET A 1 -5.73 23.10 -16.61
CA MET A 1 -6.01 23.27 -15.17
C MET A 1 -6.44 21.92 -14.65
N ALA A 2 -5.74 21.37 -13.66
CA ALA A 2 -6.17 20.11 -13.04
C ALA A 2 -7.47 20.41 -12.29
N GLU A 3 -8.57 19.86 -12.78
CA GLU A 3 -9.80 19.78 -12.01
C GLU A 3 -9.51 18.95 -10.75
N LEU A 4 -9.80 19.50 -9.58
CA LEU A 4 -9.59 18.82 -8.30
C LEU A 4 -10.50 17.59 -8.27
N ILE A 5 -9.90 16.40 -8.38
CA ILE A 5 -10.63 15.14 -8.26
C ILE A 5 -11.17 15.05 -6.82
N ASP A 6 -12.49 14.85 -6.69
CA ASP A 6 -13.11 14.61 -5.39
C ASP A 6 -12.51 13.37 -4.72
N GLY A 7 -12.10 13.51 -3.45
CA GLY A 7 -11.42 12.44 -2.72
C GLY A 7 -12.28 11.20 -2.46
N ASN A 8 -13.61 11.36 -2.36
CA ASN A 8 -14.50 10.20 -2.21
C ASN A 8 -14.63 9.45 -3.53
N GLU A 9 -14.77 10.17 -4.64
CA GLU A 9 -14.84 9.56 -5.96
C GLU A 9 -13.53 8.85 -6.32
N TYR A 10 -12.39 9.46 -6.02
CA TYR A 10 -11.09 8.82 -6.13
C TYR A 10 -11.02 7.49 -5.35
N ARG A 11 -11.45 7.48 -4.08
CA ARG A 11 -11.49 6.26 -3.27
C ARG A 11 -12.43 5.19 -3.83
N LYS A 12 -13.60 5.56 -4.34
CA LYS A 12 -14.52 4.60 -4.95
C LYS A 12 -13.92 3.96 -6.20
N VAL A 13 -13.21 4.74 -7.01
CA VAL A 13 -12.52 4.21 -8.20
C VAL A 13 -11.41 3.25 -7.77
N LEU A 14 -10.55 3.65 -6.82
CA LEU A 14 -9.47 2.79 -6.33
C LEU A 14 -9.98 1.50 -5.66
N GLY A 15 -11.10 1.55 -4.94
CA GLY A 15 -11.70 0.37 -4.30
C GLY A 15 -12.16 -0.71 -5.26
N ARG A 16 -12.21 -0.42 -6.58
CA ARG A 16 -12.53 -1.40 -7.63
C ARG A 16 -11.30 -2.15 -8.15
N TYR A 17 -10.09 -1.74 -7.77
CA TYR A 17 -8.85 -2.44 -8.10
C TYR A 17 -8.51 -3.41 -6.96
N PRO A 18 -8.80 -4.72 -7.10
CA PRO A 18 -8.64 -5.66 -6.00
C PRO A 18 -7.15 -5.88 -5.71
N THR A 19 -6.82 -5.95 -4.42
CA THR A 19 -5.47 -6.28 -3.95
C THR A 19 -5.52 -7.32 -2.84
N GLY A 20 -4.38 -7.94 -2.54
CA GLY A 20 -4.23 -8.72 -1.32
C GLY A 20 -4.22 -7.83 -0.07
N VAL A 21 -4.35 -8.44 1.10
CA VAL A 21 -4.20 -7.75 2.39
C VAL A 21 -2.93 -8.27 3.06
N THR A 22 -2.02 -7.36 3.37
CA THR A 22 -0.71 -7.68 3.98
C THR A 22 -0.56 -6.93 5.30
N LEU A 23 -0.07 -7.60 6.34
CA LEU A 23 0.39 -6.96 7.58
C LEU A 23 1.91 -6.79 7.49
N VAL A 24 2.37 -5.55 7.30
CA VAL A 24 3.81 -5.22 7.35
C VAL A 24 4.19 -4.98 8.80
N THR A 25 5.23 -5.66 9.27
CA THR A 25 5.70 -5.56 10.66
C THR A 25 7.14 -5.07 10.74
N SER A 26 7.47 -4.35 11.80
CA SER A 26 8.85 -3.95 12.11
C SER A 26 9.13 -4.10 13.60
N ALA A 27 10.34 -4.52 13.96
CA ALA A 27 10.82 -4.40 15.32
C ALA A 27 11.39 -2.99 15.52
N SER A 28 10.83 -2.20 16.44
CA SER A 28 11.36 -0.88 16.81
C SER A 28 11.82 -0.86 18.27
N PRO A 29 12.65 0.12 18.67
CA PRO A 29 13.05 0.32 20.07
C PRO A 29 11.87 0.55 21.04
N GLU A 30 10.72 1.01 20.53
CA GLU A 30 9.51 1.25 21.30
C GLU A 30 8.60 0.00 21.39
N GLY A 31 8.95 -1.05 20.65
CA GLY A 31 8.21 -2.31 20.57
C GLY A 31 7.86 -2.72 19.12
N PRO A 32 7.17 -3.86 18.94
CA PRO A 32 6.71 -4.29 17.61
C PRO A 32 5.70 -3.30 17.02
N GLN A 33 5.94 -2.88 15.78
CA GLN A 33 5.06 -2.00 14.99
C GLN A 33 4.43 -2.79 13.85
N ALA A 34 3.21 -2.44 13.46
CA ALA A 34 2.54 -3.09 12.33
C ALA A 34 1.59 -2.16 11.57
N MET A 35 1.45 -2.39 10.26
CA MET A 35 0.53 -1.67 9.38
C MET A 35 -0.17 -2.63 8.43
N VAL A 36 -1.51 -2.56 8.37
CA VAL A 36 -2.31 -3.30 7.39
C VAL A 36 -2.34 -2.49 6.09
N ILE A 37 -1.92 -3.11 5.00
CA ILE A 37 -1.86 -2.47 3.67
C ILE A 37 -2.54 -3.32 2.60
N GLY A 38 -3.05 -2.64 1.59
CA GLY A 38 -3.45 -3.22 0.31
C GLY A 38 -2.44 -2.96 -0.82
N SER A 39 -1.35 -2.25 -0.57
CA SER A 39 -0.42 -1.73 -1.61
C SER A 39 0.81 -2.61 -1.89
N PHE A 40 0.86 -3.82 -1.33
CA PHE A 40 2.02 -4.70 -1.45
C PHE A 40 2.21 -5.22 -2.88
N VAL A 41 3.40 -5.05 -3.45
CA VAL A 41 3.72 -5.46 -4.83
C VAL A 41 5.16 -5.96 -4.97
N SER A 42 5.38 -6.94 -5.85
CA SER A 42 6.71 -7.39 -6.26
C SER A 42 7.35 -6.39 -7.22
N VAL A 43 8.60 -6.00 -6.97
CA VAL A 43 9.33 -5.00 -7.78
C VAL A 43 10.41 -5.66 -8.64
N SER A 44 11.16 -6.61 -8.09
CA SER A 44 12.27 -7.26 -8.79
C SER A 44 12.47 -8.68 -8.27
N MET A 45 12.98 -9.56 -9.14
CA MET A 45 13.42 -10.91 -8.76
C MET A 45 14.92 -10.96 -8.50
N GLU A 46 15.72 -10.11 -9.17
CA GLU A 46 17.18 -10.08 -9.01
C GLU A 46 17.69 -8.63 -8.96
N PRO A 47 17.97 -8.08 -7.76
CA PRO A 47 17.73 -8.68 -6.45
C PRO A 47 16.22 -8.82 -6.15
N PRO A 48 15.82 -9.70 -5.22
CA PRO A 48 14.42 -9.83 -4.81
C PRO A 48 13.98 -8.59 -4.03
N LEU A 49 13.06 -7.82 -4.61
CA LEU A 49 12.54 -6.57 -4.05
C LEU A 49 11.02 -6.54 -4.07
N VAL A 50 10.46 -5.93 -3.03
CA VAL A 50 9.03 -5.63 -2.89
C VAL A 50 8.85 -4.16 -2.53
N GLY A 51 7.67 -3.62 -2.81
CA GLY A 51 7.29 -2.26 -2.48
C GLY A 51 5.90 -2.18 -1.87
N PHE A 52 5.67 -1.11 -1.14
CA PHE A 52 4.35 -0.69 -0.67
C PHE A 52 4.36 0.83 -0.49
N LEU A 53 3.22 1.44 -0.78
CA LEU A 53 2.97 2.89 -0.73
C LEU A 53 1.94 3.21 0.35
#